data_AF-A0A953AY59-F1
#
_entry.id   AF-A0A953AY59-F1
#
_cell.length_a   1.000
_cell.length_b   1.000
_cell.length_c   1.000
_cell.angle_alpha   90.00
_cell.angle_beta   90.00
_cell.angle_gamma   90.00
#
_symmetry.space_group_name_H-M   'P 1'
#
loop_
_entity.id
_entity.type
_entity.pdbx_description
1 polymer ?
#
loop_
_entity_poly.entity_id
_entity_poly.type
_entity_poly.pdbx_seq_one_letter_code
_entity_poly.pdbx_strand_id
1 'polypeptide(L)'
;MLDLTYRTVDVSQGQSDLAVRFVQPQGLGENVVLRVAVSLLGTSVDAGEAIDLAEPDALGNPRGRASRAVIDDPLQELPPIGRGELLFHRTLLPGETVPGELHITFSEGTTLASGRTVFGSFEAKVQ
;
A
#
# COMPACT_ATOMS: atom_id res chain seq x y z
N MET A 1 -6.78 7.36 -13.77
CA MET A 1 -5.45 7.14 -13.18
C MET A 1 -5.26 8.14 -12.05
N LEU A 2 -4.78 7.70 -10.88
CA LEU A 2 -4.37 8.58 -9.78
C LEU A 2 -2.84 8.64 -9.78
N ASP A 3 -2.28 9.81 -10.04
CA ASP A 3 -0.84 10.04 -9.99
C ASP A 3 -0.40 10.29 -8.53
N LEU A 4 0.69 9.66 -8.12
CA LEU A 4 1.22 9.77 -6.77
C LEU A 4 2.55 10.50 -6.81
N THR A 5 2.55 11.75 -6.35
CA THR A 5 3.80 12.47 -6.07
C THR A 5 4.31 12.06 -4.69
N TYR A 6 5.34 11.23 -4.66
CA TYR A 6 6.03 10.80 -3.43
C TYR A 6 7.55 10.89 -3.61
N ARG A 7 8.28 10.85 -2.50
CA ARG A 7 9.75 10.89 -2.47
C ARG A 7 10.36 9.61 -1.95
N THR A 8 9.75 8.99 -0.94
CA THR A 8 10.24 7.75 -0.34
C THR A 8 9.10 6.76 -0.22
N VAL A 9 9.46 5.48 -0.21
CA VAL A 9 8.54 4.41 0.16
C VAL A 9 9.13 3.68 1.35
N ASP A 10 8.32 3.48 2.38
CA ASP A 10 8.70 2.72 3.56
C ASP A 10 7.79 1.50 3.65
N VAL A 11 8.36 0.36 4.04
CA VAL A 11 7.61 -0.86 4.32
C VAL A 11 7.89 -1.33 5.74
N SER A 12 6.83 -1.64 6.47
CA SER A 12 6.91 -2.22 7.82
C SER A 12 6.13 -3.52 7.84
N GLN A 13 6.77 -4.62 8.25
CA GLN A 13 6.17 -5.94 8.37
C GLN A 13 6.03 -6.32 9.84
N GLY A 14 4.80 -6.56 10.28
CA GLY A 14 4.47 -7.18 11.57
C GLY A 14 4.33 -8.71 11.45
N GLN A 15 3.88 -9.36 12.51
CA GLN A 15 3.66 -10.81 12.50
C GLN A 15 2.49 -11.23 11.60
N SER A 16 1.47 -10.38 11.51
CA SER A 16 0.22 -10.69 10.80
C SER A 16 -0.23 -9.57 9.87
N ASP A 17 0.60 -8.56 9.67
CA ASP A 17 0.27 -7.37 8.89
C ASP A 17 1.51 -6.81 8.20
N LEU A 18 1.26 -6.08 7.11
CA LEU A 18 2.25 -5.36 6.35
C LEU A 18 1.69 -3.98 6.01
N ALA A 19 2.52 -2.94 6.05
CA ALA A 19 2.14 -1.62 5.58
C ALA A 19 3.19 -1.05 4.62
N VAL A 20 2.76 -0.59 3.46
CA VAL A 20 3.56 0.18 2.50
C VAL A 20 3.11 1.62 2.54
N ARG A 21 4.04 2.55 2.74
CA ARG A 21 3.77 4.00 2.88
C ARG A 21 4.52 4.75 1.80
N PHE A 22 3.79 5.46 0.94
CA PHE A 22 4.33 6.39 -0.04
C PHE A 22 4.34 7.78 0.60
N VAL A 23 5.54 8.31 0.82
CA VAL A 23 5.76 9.48 1.67
C VAL A 23 6.29 10.65 0.86
N GLN A 24 5.67 11.81 1.05
CA GLN A 24 6.09 13.09 0.51
C GLN A 24 6.42 14.03 1.69
N PRO A 25 7.70 14.38 1.91
CA PRO A 25 8.06 15.34 2.96
C PRO A 25 7.39 16.71 2.74
N GLN A 26 6.91 17.32 3.83
CA GLN A 26 6.35 18.67 3.84
C GLN A 26 6.83 19.44 5.08
N GLY A 27 7.76 20.37 4.87
CA GLY A 27 8.35 21.13 5.97
C GLY A 27 9.09 20.22 6.95
N LEU A 28 8.70 20.27 8.23
CA LEU A 28 9.23 19.41 9.30
C LEU A 28 8.47 18.09 9.46
N GLY A 29 7.37 17.90 8.74
CA GLY A 29 6.55 16.70 8.79
C GLY A 29 6.54 15.93 7.47
N GLU A 30 5.62 14.98 7.38
CA GLU A 30 5.47 14.11 6.22
C GLU A 30 4.00 13.91 5.85
N ASN A 31 3.74 13.83 4.55
CA ASN A 31 2.47 13.39 3.98
C ASN A 31 2.59 11.94 3.57
N VAL A 32 1.69 11.10 4.06
CA VAL A 32 1.47 9.76 3.52
C VAL A 32 0.43 9.87 2.41
N VAL A 33 0.90 10.05 1.18
CA VAL A 33 0.03 10.27 0.01
C VAL A 33 -0.71 8.99 -0.40
N LEU A 34 -0.15 7.84 -0.06
CA LEU A 34 -0.81 6.54 -0.10
C LEU A 34 -0.23 5.65 1.00
N ARG A 35 -1.09 5.01 1.78
CA ARG A 35 -0.76 3.88 2.65
C ARG A 35 -1.54 2.67 2.17
N VAL A 36 -0.86 1.55 1.96
CA VAL A 36 -1.48 0.25 1.69
C VAL A 36 -1.21 -0.65 2.90
N ALA A 37 -2.25 -0.97 3.65
CA ALA A 37 -2.20 -1.94 4.73
C ALA A 37 -2.71 -3.30 4.22
N VAL A 38 -2.00 -4.37 4.59
CA VAL A 38 -2.25 -5.73 4.12
C VAL A 38 -2.35 -6.66 5.33
N SER A 39 -3.46 -7.39 5.44
CA SER A 39 -3.58 -8.52 6.37
C SER A 39 -2.81 -9.72 5.84
N LEU A 40 -1.85 -10.23 6.61
CA LEU A 40 -1.10 -11.44 6.28
C LEU A 40 -1.75 -12.71 6.86
N LEU A 41 -2.97 -12.62 7.40
CA LEU A 41 -3.67 -13.79 7.87
C LEU A 41 -4.00 -14.74 6.70
N GLY A 42 -3.49 -15.97 6.80
CA GLY A 42 -3.62 -17.01 5.77
C GLY A 42 -2.75 -16.80 4.53
N THR A 43 -1.74 -15.93 4.59
CA THR A 43 -0.80 -15.71 3.48
C THR A 43 0.59 -15.34 4.03
N SER A 44 1.57 -15.19 3.15
CA SER A 44 2.93 -14.76 3.48
C SER A 44 3.41 -13.73 2.45
N VAL A 45 4.47 -13.00 2.80
CA VAL A 45 5.16 -12.11 1.85
C VAL A 45 6.35 -12.88 1.30
N ASP A 46 6.18 -13.47 0.13
CA ASP A 46 7.23 -14.24 -0.54
C ASP A 46 7.84 -13.44 -1.69
N ALA A 47 9.17 -13.46 -1.78
CA ALA A 47 9.90 -12.70 -2.77
C ALA A 47 9.60 -13.22 -4.18
N GLY A 48 9.17 -12.34 -5.08
CA GLY A 48 8.78 -12.70 -6.44
C GLY A 48 7.33 -13.17 -6.58
N GLU A 49 6.56 -13.23 -5.50
CA GLU A 49 5.14 -13.60 -5.53
C GLU A 49 4.26 -12.39 -5.21
N ALA A 50 3.21 -12.18 -6.01
CA ALA A 50 2.28 -11.09 -5.83
C ALA A 50 1.20 -11.46 -4.81
N ILE A 51 0.90 -10.55 -3.90
CA ILE A 51 -0.19 -10.65 -2.94
C ILE A 51 -1.44 -10.02 -3.57
N ASP A 52 -2.54 -10.78 -3.69
CA ASP A 52 -3.83 -10.24 -4.11
C ASP A 52 -4.47 -9.44 -2.98
N LEU A 53 -4.50 -8.11 -3.15
CA LEU A 53 -5.02 -7.15 -2.19
C LEU A 53 -6.56 -7.15 -2.13
N ALA A 54 -7.24 -7.66 -3.15
CA ALA A 54 -8.70 -7.70 -3.23
C ALA A 54 -9.29 -8.99 -2.63
N GLU A 55 -8.49 -10.05 -2.51
CA GLU A 55 -8.93 -11.29 -1.87
C GLU A 55 -9.25 -11.05 -0.38
N PRO A 56 -10.29 -11.68 0.19
CA PRO A 56 -10.46 -11.70 1.64
C PRO A 56 -9.30 -12.42 2.35
N ASP A 57 -8.99 -12.01 3.56
CA ASP A 57 -8.09 -12.76 4.44
C ASP A 57 -8.74 -14.04 4.98
N ALA A 58 -8.01 -14.83 5.76
CA ALA A 58 -8.49 -16.09 6.32
C ALA A 58 -9.74 -15.97 7.21
N LEU A 59 -10.12 -14.76 7.63
CA LEU A 59 -11.31 -14.48 8.43
C LEU A 59 -12.45 -13.87 7.60
N GLY A 60 -12.25 -13.70 6.29
CA GLY A 60 -13.21 -13.08 5.38
C GLY A 60 -13.20 -11.54 5.40
N ASN A 61 -12.22 -10.91 6.05
CA ASN A 61 -12.07 -9.45 6.03
C ASN A 61 -11.31 -9.01 4.76
N PRO A 62 -11.48 -7.76 4.29
CA PRO A 62 -10.66 -7.24 3.20
C PRO A 62 -9.16 -7.33 3.52
N ARG A 63 -8.37 -7.98 2.66
CA ARG A 63 -6.92 -8.11 2.85
C ARG A 63 -6.21 -6.77 2.71
N GLY A 64 -6.44 -6.08 1.60
CA GLY A 64 -5.86 -4.78 1.30
C GLY A 64 -6.76 -3.62 1.70
N ARG A 65 -6.17 -2.60 2.33
CA ARG A 65 -6.83 -1.31 2.61
C ARG A 65 -5.92 -0.18 2.21
N ALA A 66 -6.48 0.84 1.58
CA ALA A 66 -5.75 2.01 1.17
C ALA A 66 -6.27 3.26 1.87
N SER A 67 -5.36 4.10 2.34
CA SER A 67 -5.70 5.39 2.96
C SER A 67 -4.66 6.45 2.60
N ARG A 68 -4.99 7.71 2.89
CA ARG A 68 -4.05 8.85 2.81
C ARG A 68 -4.12 9.69 4.07
N ALA A 69 -2.98 10.18 4.50
CA ALA A 69 -2.87 11.11 5.63
C ALA A 69 -1.90 12.22 5.23
N VAL A 70 -2.42 13.42 4.97
CA VAL A 70 -1.60 14.58 4.65
C VAL A 70 -1.79 15.62 5.75
N ILE A 71 -0.76 16.44 5.99
CA ILE A 71 -0.79 17.47 7.01
C ILE A 71 -1.98 18.40 6.77
N ASP A 72 -2.64 18.79 7.85
CA ASP A 72 -3.83 19.66 7.89
C ASP A 72 -5.11 19.07 7.25
N ASP A 73 -5.06 17.84 6.70
CA ASP A 73 -6.24 17.07 6.31
C ASP A 73 -6.54 15.95 7.31
N PRO A 74 -7.81 15.60 7.53
CA PRO A 74 -8.15 14.37 8.25
C PRO A 74 -7.66 13.13 7.47
N LEU A 75 -7.33 12.06 8.21
CA LEU A 75 -7.09 10.74 7.63
C LEU A 75 -8.27 10.37 6.73
N GLN A 76 -7.97 10.02 5.48
CA GLN A 76 -8.97 9.62 4.52
C GLN A 76 -8.75 8.17 4.09
N GLU A 77 -9.71 7.32 4.42
CA GLU A 77 -9.85 5.99 3.83
C GLU A 77 -10.24 6.14 2.35
N LEU A 78 -9.54 5.40 1.49
CA LEU A 78 -9.87 5.31 0.07
C LEU A 78 -10.93 4.21 -0.13
N PRO A 79 -11.61 4.17 -1.29
CA PRO A 79 -12.55 3.10 -1.58
C PRO A 79 -11.93 1.70 -1.46
N PRO A 80 -12.76 0.67 -1.27
CA PRO A 80 -12.28 -0.70 -1.28
C PRO A 80 -11.48 -1.03 -2.55
N ILE A 81 -10.49 -1.89 -2.41
CA ILE A 81 -9.69 -2.39 -3.53
C ILE A 81 -10.52 -3.46 -4.25
N GLY A 82 -10.90 -3.19 -5.50
CA GLY A 82 -11.66 -4.14 -6.32
C GLY A 82 -10.75 -5.12 -7.08
N ARG A 83 -9.52 -4.68 -7.39
CA ARG A 83 -8.41 -5.51 -7.87
C ARG A 83 -7.13 -4.92 -7.34
N GLY A 84 -6.20 -5.73 -6.86
CA GLY A 84 -4.88 -5.20 -6.58
C GLY A 84 -3.84 -6.27 -6.35
N GLU A 85 -2.61 -5.93 -6.73
CA GLU A 85 -1.43 -6.77 -6.60
C GLU A 85 -0.34 -5.95 -5.93
N LEU A 86 0.31 -6.55 -4.94
CA LEU A 86 1.50 -6.03 -4.30
C LEU A 86 2.61 -7.07 -4.40
N LEU A 87 3.72 -6.71 -5.02
CA LEU A 87 4.86 -7.58 -5.24
C LEU A 87 6.12 -6.95 -4.65
N PHE A 88 6.94 -7.75 -3.99
CA PHE A 88 8.32 -7.41 -3.66
C PHE A 88 9.26 -8.37 -4.38
N HIS A 89 10.29 -7.86 -5.05
CA HIS A 89 11.21 -8.72 -5.79
C HIS A 89 12.29 -9.36 -4.92
N ARG A 90 12.41 -8.95 -3.65
CA ARG A 90 13.36 -9.51 -2.68
C ARG A 90 12.69 -9.66 -1.31
N THR A 91 13.27 -10.50 -0.47
CA THR A 91 12.83 -10.71 0.92
C THR A 91 12.94 -9.41 1.72
N LEU A 92 11.96 -9.14 2.58
CA LEU A 92 11.94 -7.95 3.43
C LEU A 92 12.86 -8.14 4.64
N LEU A 93 14.10 -7.66 4.52
CA LEU A 93 15.08 -7.66 5.60
C LEU A 93 15.20 -6.24 6.21
N PRO A 94 15.08 -6.07 7.54
CA PRO A 94 15.14 -4.76 8.17
C PRO A 94 16.38 -3.94 7.79
N GLY A 95 16.18 -2.69 7.42
CA GLY A 95 17.23 -1.76 6.99
C GLY A 95 17.60 -1.84 5.50
N GLU A 96 17.12 -2.85 4.76
CA GLU A 96 17.34 -2.94 3.32
C GLU A 96 16.37 -2.08 2.51
N THR A 97 16.76 -1.74 1.28
CA THR A 97 15.86 -1.19 0.27
C THR A 97 15.52 -2.29 -0.73
N VAL A 98 14.21 -2.55 -0.88
CA VAL A 98 13.66 -3.64 -1.69
C VAL A 98 12.80 -3.05 -2.82
N PRO A 99 13.05 -3.42 -4.09
CA PRO A 99 12.20 -3.02 -5.19
C PRO A 99 10.90 -3.81 -5.15
N GLY A 100 9.82 -3.16 -5.55
CA GLY A 100 8.50 -3.77 -5.64
C GLY A 100 7.61 -3.10 -6.68
N GLU A 101 6.45 -3.70 -6.87
CA GLU A 101 5.40 -3.24 -7.77
C GLU A 101 4.08 -3.16 -7.02
N LEU A 102 3.32 -2.11 -7.30
CA LEU A 102 1.98 -1.93 -6.81
C LEU A 102 1.04 -1.72 -7.99
N HIS A 103 -0.09 -2.41 -7.98
CA HIS A 103 -1.21 -2.13 -8.86
C HIS A 103 -2.50 -2.23 -8.06
N ILE A 104 -3.28 -1.17 -8.00
CA ILE A 104 -4.56 -1.11 -7.29
C ILE A 104 -5.58 -0.46 -8.20
N THR A 105 -6.71 -1.11 -8.42
CA THR A 105 -7.92 -0.50 -8.97
C THR A 105 -8.97 -0.45 -7.86
N PHE A 106 -9.39 0.75 -7.52
CA PHE A 106 -10.43 0.99 -6.53
C PHE A 106 -11.82 0.70 -7.09
N SER A 107 -12.70 0.19 -6.23
CA SER A 107 -14.10 -0.02 -6.55
C SER A 107 -14.79 1.28 -6.98
N GLU A 108 -15.84 1.13 -7.79
CA GLU A 108 -16.68 2.24 -8.23
C GLU A 108 -17.44 2.88 -7.06
N GLY A 109 -17.76 4.17 -7.19
CA GLY A 109 -18.28 4.99 -6.10
C GLY A 109 -18.26 6.48 -6.42
N THR A 110 -18.51 7.31 -5.42
CA THR A 110 -18.66 8.77 -5.58
C THR A 110 -17.52 9.59 -4.96
N THR A 111 -16.52 8.91 -4.37
CA THR A 111 -15.38 9.58 -3.70
C THR A 111 -14.19 9.76 -4.64
N LEU A 112 -13.22 10.59 -4.25
CA LEU A 112 -12.08 11.04 -5.05
C LEU A 112 -11.32 9.93 -5.80
N ALA A 113 -11.18 8.74 -5.22
CA ALA A 113 -10.40 7.64 -5.79
C ALA A 113 -11.27 6.53 -6.44
N SER A 114 -12.59 6.70 -6.48
CA SER A 114 -13.50 5.68 -6.99
C SER A 114 -13.26 5.39 -8.47
N GLY A 115 -13.21 4.11 -8.84
CA GLY A 115 -12.92 3.66 -10.21
C GLY A 115 -11.52 4.00 -10.71
N ARG A 116 -10.64 4.59 -9.87
CA ARG A 116 -9.29 4.99 -10.27
C ARG A 116 -8.30 3.85 -10.02
N THR A 117 -7.32 3.80 -10.90
CA THR A 117 -6.16 2.92 -10.76
C THR A 117 -4.92 3.71 -10.31
N VAL A 118 -4.20 3.15 -9.35
CA VAL A 118 -2.83 3.48 -8.95
C VAL A 118 -1.94 2.33 -9.40
N PHE A 119 -0.84 2.61 -10.07
CA PHE A 119 0.14 1.58 -10.40
C PHE A 119 1.54 2.17 -10.51
N GLY A 120 2.55 1.34 -10.28
CA GLY A 120 3.95 1.70 -10.48
C GLY A 120 4.92 0.78 -9.76
N SER A 121 6.18 0.86 -10.16
CA SER A 121 7.29 0.30 -9.40
C SER A 121 7.78 1.29 -8.34
N PHE A 122 8.38 0.76 -7.27
CA PHE A 122 8.93 1.55 -6.19
C PHE A 122 10.18 0.89 -5.58
N GLU A 123 10.94 1.65 -4.81
CA GLU A 123 12.03 1.17 -3.94
C GLU A 123 11.63 1.46 -2.49
N ALA A 124 11.33 0.40 -1.73
CA ALA A 124 10.84 0.53 -0.36
C ALA A 124 11.94 0.25 0.67
N LYS A 125 12.13 1.16 1.63
CA LYS A 125 13.00 0.92 2.78
C LYS A 125 12.27 0.12 3.84
N VAL A 126 12.81 -1.04 4.19
CA VAL A 126 12.29 -1.91 5.26
C VAL A 126 12.65 -1.30 6.61
N GLN A 127 11.64 -1.04 7.44
CA GLN A 127 11.80 -0.49 8.79
C GLN A 127 12.04 -1.58 9.82
#